data_AF-A0A916RK44-F1
#
_entry.id   AF-A0A916RK44-F1
#
_cell.length_a   1.000
_cell.length_b   1.000
_cell.length_c   1.000
_cell.angle_alpha   90.00
_cell.angle_beta   90.00
_cell.angle_gamma   90.00
#
_symmetry.space_group_name_H-M   'P 1'
#
loop_
_entity.id
_entity.type
_entity.pdbx_description
1 polymer ?
#
loop_
_entity_poly.entity_id
_entity_poly.type
_entity_poly.pdbx_seq_one_letter_code
_entity_poly.pdbx_strand_id
1 'polypeptide(L)' 'MKNSKRLSLSIAIIVTIFILTVGVVLINQIHKNHQANQLIIEKCFENFDELTEVTVTKDGLWSPVKCEKKE' A
#
# COMPACT_ATOMS: atom_id res chain seq x y z
N MET A 1 -43.92 7.18 7.33
CA MET A 1 -43.13 6.62 6.20
C MET A 1 -42.11 7.60 5.56
N LYS A 2 -42.29 8.94 5.62
CA LYS A 2 -41.36 9.92 5.01
C LYS A 2 -40.00 10.05 5.72
N ASN A 3 -39.98 9.88 7.05
CA ASN A 3 -38.76 10.02 7.86
C ASN A 3 -37.79 8.83 7.74
N SER A 4 -38.30 7.61 7.53
CA SER A 4 -37.44 6.41 7.40
C SER A 4 -36.66 6.39 6.09
N LYS A 5 -37.26 6.85 4.98
CA LYS A 5 -36.56 6.98 3.68
C LYS A 5 -35.44 8.02 3.74
N ARG A 6 -35.67 9.15 4.43
CA ARG A 6 -34.64 10.17 4.67
C ARG A 6 -33.50 9.64 5.52
N LEU A 7 -33.81 8.91 6.60
CA LEU A 7 -32.82 8.28 7.46
C LEU A 7 -31.96 7.26 6.69
N SER A 8 -32.59 6.40 5.87
CA SER A 8 -31.89 5.41 5.05
C SER A 8 -30.95 6.07 4.03
N LEU A 9 -31.36 7.18 3.42
CA LEU A 9 -30.53 7.94 2.49
C LEU A 9 -29.30 8.52 3.19
N SER A 10 -29.49 9.12 4.37
CA SER A 10 -28.38 9.65 5.17
C SER A 10 -27.37 8.57 5.55
N ILE A 11 -27.84 7.39 5.95
CA ILE A 11 -26.97 6.25 6.27
C ILE A 11 -26.19 5.81 5.03
N ALA A 12 -26.84 5.68 3.87
CA ALA A 12 -26.18 5.30 2.63
C ALA A 12 -25.07 6.29 2.22
N ILE A 13 -25.32 7.60 2.39
CA ILE A 13 -24.32 8.65 2.13
C ILE A 13 -23.13 8.50 3.08
N ILE A 14 -23.37 8.32 4.38
CA ILE A 14 -22.31 8.15 5.38
C ILE A 14 -21.46 6.92 5.07
N VAL A 15 -22.10 5.79 4.75
CA VAL A 15 -21.39 4.56 4.38
C VAL A 15 -20.55 4.76 3.12
N THR A 16 -21.08 5.48 2.13
CA THR A 16 -20.36 5.76 0.88
C THR A 16 -19.13 6.63 1.15
N ILE A 17 -19.27 7.70 1.92
CA ILE A 17 -18.16 8.57 2.31
C ILE A 17 -17.12 7.76 3.07
N PHE A 18 -17.53 6.92 4.01
CA PHE A 18 -16.63 6.08 4.79
C PHE A 18 -15.80 5.14 3.90
N ILE A 19 -16.46 4.42 2.97
CA ILE A 19 -15.78 3.52 2.02
C ILE A 19 -14.78 4.30 1.15
N LEU A 20 -15.17 5.47 0.64
CA LEU A 20 -14.29 6.31 -0.17
C LEU A 20 -13.07 6.77 0.63
N THR A 21 -13.26 7.23 1.87
CA THR A 21 -12.15 7.65 2.74
C THR A 21 -11.18 6.51 3.02
N VAL A 22 -11.68 5.33 3.38
CA VAL A 22 -10.84 4.14 3.60
C VAL A 22 -10.07 3.76 2.32
N GLY A 23 -10.75 3.76 1.17
CA GLY A 23 -10.13 3.48 -0.12
C GLY A 23 -8.97 4.42 -0.45
N VAL A 24 -9.18 5.73 -0.26
CA VAL A 24 -8.12 6.75 -0.49
C VAL A 24 -6.93 6.54 0.44
N VAL A 25 -7.17 6.24 1.72
CA VAL A 25 -6.09 5.98 2.70
C VAL A 25 -5.26 4.76 2.28
N LEU A 26 -5.92 3.68 1.88
CA LEU A 26 -5.25 2.47 1.42
C LEU A 26 -4.42 2.75 0.15
N ILE A 27 -4.99 3.41 -0.86
CA ILE A 27 -4.26 3.75 -2.09
C ILE A 27 -3.03 4.61 -1.79
N ASN A 28 -3.16 5.60 -0.90
CA ASN A 28 -2.04 6.46 -0.50
C ASN A 28 -0.92 5.65 0.19
N GLN A 29 -1.28 4.72 1.07
CA GLN A 29 -0.29 3.82 1.68
C GLN A 29 0.38 2.92 0.63
N ILE A 30 -0.33 2.46 -0.41
CA ILE A 30 0.23 1.59 -1.46
C ILE A 30 1.25 2.38 -2.26
N HIS A 31 0.88 3.61 -2.64
CA HIS A 31 1.75 4.50 -3.39
C HIS A 31 3.04 4.80 -2.62
N LYS A 32 2.93 5.17 -1.34
CA LYS A 32 4.08 5.42 -0.48
C LYS A 32 4.96 4.18 -0.32
N ASN A 33 4.35 3.02 -0.12
CA ASN A 33 5.11 1.78 0.03
C ASN A 33 5.79 1.38 -1.29
N HIS A 34 5.16 1.62 -2.44
CA HIS A 34 5.76 1.40 -3.75
C HIS A 34 6.99 2.30 -3.97
N GLN A 35 6.88 3.60 -3.66
CA GLN A 35 8.01 4.53 -3.75
C GLN A 35 9.16 4.14 -2.82
N ALA A 36 8.85 3.78 -1.57
CA ALA A 36 9.87 3.31 -0.62
C ALA A 36 10.55 2.03 -1.11
N ASN A 37 9.79 1.09 -1.67
CA ASN A 37 10.33 -0.16 -2.19
C ASN A 37 11.20 0.04 -3.42
N GLN A 38 10.84 0.95 -4.32
CA GLN A 38 11.71 1.30 -5.46
C GLN A 38 13.07 1.82 -4.98
N LEU A 39 13.08 2.74 -4.02
CA LEU A 39 14.33 3.27 -3.46
C LEU A 39 15.18 2.20 -2.77
N ILE A 40 14.56 1.23 -2.10
CA ILE A 40 15.29 0.11 -1.47
C ILE A 40 15.87 -0.82 -2.52
N ILE A 41 15.10 -1.14 -3.56
CA ILE A 41 15.54 -1.99 -4.67
C ILE A 41 16.69 -1.32 -5.43
N GLU A 42 16.57 -0.03 -5.74
CA GLU A 42 17.61 0.74 -6.42
C GLU A 42 18.92 0.72 -5.62
N LYS A 43 18.88 1.07 -4.33
CA LYS A 43 20.05 0.97 -3.44
C LYS A 43 20.58 -0.45 -3.32
N CYS A 44 19.72 -1.44 -3.41
CA CYS A 44 20.10 -2.84 -3.33
C CYS A 44 20.83 -3.32 -4.59
N PHE A 45 20.54 -2.77 -5.76
CA PHE A 45 21.31 -3.06 -6.97
C PHE A 45 22.57 -2.18 -7.08
N GLU A 46 22.52 -0.91 -6.63
CA GLU A 46 23.70 -0.01 -6.63
C GLU A 46 24.82 -0.45 -5.67
N ASN A 47 24.48 -1.05 -4.52
CA ASN A 47 25.50 -1.49 -3.55
C ASN A 47 26.09 -2.88 -3.87
N PHE A 48 25.64 -3.52 -4.95
CA PHE A 48 26.02 -4.87 -5.34
C PHE A 48 26.58 -4.82 -6.76
N ASP A 49 27.70 -4.11 -6.90
CA ASP A 49 28.53 -4.21 -8.09
C ASP A 49 29.05 -5.64 -8.23
N GLU A 50 28.91 -6.17 -9.45
CA GLU A 50 29.45 -7.44 -9.95
C GLU A 50 28.75 -8.73 -9.43
N LEU A 51 27.80 -9.21 -10.24
CA LEU A 51 27.47 -10.63 -10.44
C LEU A 51 26.96 -11.42 -9.21
N THR A 52 26.35 -10.76 -8.23
CA THR A 52 25.65 -11.46 -7.14
C THR A 52 24.14 -11.43 -7.37
N GLU A 53 23.52 -12.61 -7.41
CA GLU A 53 22.07 -12.73 -7.40
C GLU A 53 21.55 -12.15 -6.07
N VAL A 54 20.61 -11.21 -6.14
CA VAL A 54 20.01 -10.57 -4.95
C VAL A 54 18.57 -11.03 -4.80
N THR A 55 18.20 -11.41 -3.58
CA THR A 55 16.82 -11.81 -3.27
C THR A 55 16.09 -10.64 -2.62
N VAL A 56 15.01 -10.21 -3.27
CA VAL A 56 14.11 -9.18 -2.72
C VAL A 56 12.92 -9.88 -2.08
N THR A 57 12.83 -9.83 -0.74
CA THR A 57 11.75 -10.45 0.04
C THR A 57 10.78 -9.42 0.58
N LYS A 58 9.54 -9.85 0.84
CA LYS A 58 8.50 -8.98 1.41
C LYS A 58 7.68 -9.76 2.43
N ASP A 59 7.70 -9.30 3.68
CA ASP A 59 7.11 -10.01 4.82
C ASP A 59 5.59 -9.76 5.00
N GLY A 60 5.00 -8.85 4.21
CA GLY A 60 3.56 -8.55 4.31
C GLY A 60 3.11 -7.45 3.36
N LEU A 61 1.78 -7.29 3.20
CA LEU A 61 1.16 -6.46 2.15
C LEU A 61 1.68 -5.00 2.13
N TRP A 62 1.91 -4.44 3.32
CA TRP A 62 2.36 -3.06 3.55
C TRP A 62 3.80 -2.95 4.05
N SER A 63 4.50 -4.09 4.20
CA SER A 63 5.90 -4.07 4.62
C SER A 63 6.76 -3.45 3.52
N PRO A 64 7.83 -2.72 3.88
CA PRO A 64 8.91 -2.46 2.95
C PRO A 64 9.54 -3.79 2.51
N VAL A 65 10.11 -3.81 1.32
CA VAL A 65 10.94 -4.92 0.83
C VAL A 65 12.26 -4.96 1.58
N LYS A 66 12.79 -6.17 1.75
CA LYS A 66 14.12 -6.42 2.28
C LYS A 66 15.00 -6.96 1.18
N CYS A 67 16.28 -6.62 1.27
CA CYS A 67 17.28 -7.11 0.34
C CYS A 67 18.28 -8.00 1.07
N GLU A 68 18.40 -9.23 0.59
CA GLU A 68 19.32 -10.23 1.11
C GLU A 68 20.27 -10.63 -0.01
N LYS A 69 21.58 -10.68 0.31
CA LYS A 69 22.57 -11.30 -0.58
C LYS A 69 22.25 -12.79 -0.63
N LYS A 70 22.18 -13.38 -1.81
CA LYS A 70 22.18 -14.84 -1.93
C LYS A 70 23.60 -15.29 -1.59
N GLU A 71 23.77 -16.07 -0.52
CA GLU A 71 25.05 -16.70 -0.16
C GLU A 71 25.55 -17.67 -1.25
#